data_AF-A0A2V8F236-F1
#
_entry.id   AF-A0A2V8F236-F1
#
_cell.length_a   1.000
_cell.length_b   1.000
_cell.length_c   1.000
_cell.angle_alpha   90.00
_cell.angle_beta   90.00
_cell.angle_gamma   90.00
#
_symmetry.space_group_name_H-M   'P 1'
#
loop_
_entity.id
_entity.type
_entity.pdbx_description
1 polymer ?
#
loop_
_entity_poly.entity_id
_entity_poly.type
_entity_poly.pdbx_seq_one_letter_code
_entity_poly.pdbx_strand_id
1 'polypeptide(L)'
;IDEQAVVLLLDVESVLPLTITASFRPRLRLMWPATSMTGAIGWDAAEHVYALSEETGRYAGIIGCPYARDVSVMPYQEEPRDVPNRFVIEVAPELLRTRRIPIVIAGSVEGRAQAKAVHDRVLGSVQDFYERTADHYAQLDRETMVVTTPDERLNTAFEWAKIGIDKAVAASPLLGTGLLAGFRTSGDSERPGFAWFFGRDALWTTLATNAEGEFATTRAALEFLRKFQRTDGKIPHEISQSAPLVSWFDRYPYAWASADATPLYVIAHGDYWRATGDREFLERAWPSVVSAYRFSAGTDSDGNGLIENTNVGHGWVEGGALYPAHEEIYLQGLWVAAARSIAELATAMNDSALATAAAEAAERTRAAMERAYWRADRGFYAFATALPRSSAAIAESGPNRGRRQDRLKALRDARLIDEDTVLPAVPLWFGTAQDDRAQSELDHLGSAAIATDWGDRLLSNDTARMSGTRH
;
A
#
# COMPACT_ATOMS: atom_id res chain seq x y z
N ILE A 1 19.30 -10.27 -1.90
CA ILE A 1 18.75 -9.33 -2.89
C ILE A 1 18.54 -7.93 -2.30
N ASP A 2 18.74 -7.78 -0.99
CA ASP A 2 18.29 -6.63 -0.18
C ASP A 2 19.36 -5.56 0.04
N GLU A 3 20.29 -5.40 -0.92
CA GLU A 3 21.26 -4.31 -0.85
C GLU A 3 20.57 -2.98 -1.16
N GLN A 4 21.05 -1.90 -0.54
CA GLN A 4 20.52 -0.54 -0.75
C GLN A 4 21.02 0.05 -2.08
N ALA A 5 20.84 -0.69 -3.17
CA ALA A 5 21.36 -0.36 -4.49
C ALA A 5 20.42 -0.75 -5.63
N VAL A 6 20.56 -0.03 -6.73
CA VAL A 6 19.95 -0.32 -8.03
C VAL A 6 21.08 -0.53 -9.02
N VAL A 7 20.98 -1.60 -9.82
CA VAL A 7 21.90 -1.88 -10.92
C VAL A 7 21.18 -1.72 -12.24
N LEU A 8 21.68 -0.82 -13.08
CA LEU A 8 21.30 -0.76 -14.48
C LEU A 8 22.38 -1.52 -15.27
N LEU A 9 21.99 -2.63 -15.89
CA LEU A 9 22.91 -3.47 -16.64
C LEU A 9 22.66 -3.30 -18.13
N LEU A 10 23.59 -2.63 -18.82
CA LEU A 10 23.45 -2.33 -20.25
C LEU A 10 24.07 -3.46 -21.08
N ASP A 11 23.25 -4.10 -21.90
CA ASP A 11 23.66 -5.02 -22.95
C ASP A 11 23.65 -4.26 -24.28
N VAL A 12 24.83 -3.99 -24.84
CA VAL A 12 25.00 -3.10 -25.99
C VAL A 12 25.78 -3.82 -27.07
N GLU A 13 25.17 -3.96 -28.25
CA GLU A 13 25.82 -4.53 -29.42
C GLU A 13 26.16 -3.41 -30.42
N SER A 14 27.44 -3.28 -30.78
CA SER A 14 27.89 -2.33 -31.79
C SER A 14 29.10 -2.86 -32.56
N VAL A 15 29.15 -2.56 -33.86
CA VAL A 15 30.30 -2.85 -34.74
C VAL A 15 31.30 -1.70 -34.80
N LEU A 16 30.94 -0.52 -34.28
CA LEU A 16 31.79 0.67 -34.18
C LEU A 16 31.96 1.09 -32.72
N PRO A 17 33.05 1.79 -32.36
CA PRO A 17 33.17 2.43 -31.05
C PRO A 17 31.93 3.28 -30.75
N LEU A 18 31.41 3.15 -29.54
CA LEU A 18 30.22 3.87 -29.09
C LEU A 18 30.49 4.55 -27.75
N THR A 19 29.94 5.75 -27.58
CA THR A 19 29.96 6.50 -26.33
C THR A 19 28.58 6.49 -25.72
N ILE A 20 28.45 5.93 -24.52
CA ILE A 20 27.20 5.99 -23.74
C ILE A 20 27.31 7.21 -22.83
N THR A 21 26.34 8.13 -22.92
CA THR A 21 26.25 9.27 -22.00
C THR A 21 25.18 8.99 -20.95
N ALA A 22 25.58 8.87 -19.69
CA ALA A 22 24.64 8.87 -18.57
C ALA A 22 24.45 10.32 -18.10
N SER A 23 23.19 10.75 -17.96
CA SER A 23 22.81 12.11 -17.59
C SER A 23 21.76 12.07 -16.48
N PHE A 24 22.01 12.79 -15.39
CA PHE A 24 21.11 12.78 -14.22
C PHE A 24 21.11 14.11 -13.47
N ARG A 25 20.03 14.37 -12.74
CA ARG A 25 19.92 15.51 -11.84
C ARG A 25 19.99 15.01 -10.40
N PRO A 26 21.04 15.35 -9.64
CA PRO A 26 21.21 14.84 -8.29
C PRO A 26 20.15 15.44 -7.36
N ARG A 27 19.29 14.57 -6.81
CA ARG A 27 18.26 14.92 -5.83
C ARG A 27 18.29 13.91 -4.69
N LEU A 28 19.32 13.99 -3.85
CA LEU A 28 19.35 13.26 -2.59
C LEU A 28 18.37 13.94 -1.62
N ARG A 29 17.24 13.29 -1.38
CA ARG A 29 16.14 13.78 -0.54
C ARG A 29 15.66 12.65 0.36
N LEU A 30 15.28 13.00 1.58
CA LEU A 30 14.49 12.11 2.42
C LEU A 30 13.10 11.89 1.81
N MET A 31 12.46 10.77 2.17
CA MET A 31 11.10 10.51 1.76
C MET A 31 10.13 11.49 2.45
N TRP A 32 9.00 11.80 1.82
CA TRP A 32 8.03 12.72 2.40
C TRP A 32 7.48 12.15 3.72
N PRO A 33 7.30 12.96 4.78
CA PRO A 33 7.34 14.43 4.82
C PRO A 33 8.67 15.03 5.28
N ALA A 34 9.63 14.23 5.73
CA ALA A 34 10.94 14.74 6.11
C ALA A 34 11.61 15.45 4.94
N THR A 35 12.47 16.42 5.20
CA THR A 35 13.15 17.16 4.15
C THR A 35 14.64 17.21 4.42
N SER A 36 15.41 17.16 3.35
CA SER A 36 16.85 17.42 3.31
C SER A 36 17.15 18.12 2.01
N MET A 37 18.30 18.78 1.90
CA MET A 37 18.81 19.28 0.63
C MET A 37 20.00 18.44 0.18
N THR A 38 20.24 18.39 -1.12
CA THR A 38 21.50 17.85 -1.62
C THR A 38 22.56 18.91 -1.36
N GLY A 39 23.34 18.72 -0.30
CA GLY A 39 24.33 19.69 0.17
C GLY A 39 25.61 19.65 -0.64
N ALA A 40 26.02 18.48 -1.12
CA ALA A 40 27.21 18.32 -1.95
C ALA A 40 27.06 17.22 -3.01
N ILE A 41 27.72 17.44 -4.15
CA ILE A 41 28.03 16.43 -5.17
C ILE A 41 29.48 16.59 -5.58
N GLY A 42 30.20 15.48 -5.77
CA GLY A 42 31.56 15.49 -6.28
C GLY A 42 31.91 14.23 -7.04
N TRP A 43 32.66 14.39 -8.13
CA TRP A 43 33.25 13.29 -8.89
C TRP A 43 34.55 12.82 -8.24
N ASP A 44 34.72 11.50 -8.15
CA ASP A 44 35.97 10.86 -7.78
C ASP A 44 36.53 10.12 -9.01
N ALA A 45 37.60 10.66 -9.58
CA ALA A 45 38.19 10.13 -10.81
C ALA A 45 38.93 8.81 -10.62
N ALA A 46 39.44 8.53 -9.42
CA ALA A 46 40.11 7.26 -9.14
C ALA A 46 39.09 6.12 -9.01
N GLU A 47 37.93 6.43 -8.46
CA GLU A 47 36.88 5.46 -8.16
C GLU A 47 35.79 5.39 -9.25
N HIS A 48 35.80 6.32 -10.23
CA HIS A 48 34.80 6.43 -11.29
C HIS A 48 33.35 6.59 -10.79
N VAL A 49 33.17 7.39 -9.72
CA VAL A 49 31.86 7.61 -9.10
C VAL A 49 31.56 9.09 -8.84
N TYR A 50 30.29 9.46 -8.90
CA TYR A 50 29.80 10.64 -8.18
C TYR A 50 29.34 10.25 -6.79
N ALA A 51 29.72 11.05 -5.80
CA ALA A 51 29.22 10.97 -4.45
C ALA A 51 28.34 12.18 -4.12
N LEU A 52 27.16 11.90 -3.58
CA LEU A 52 26.18 12.87 -3.14
C LEU A 52 26.06 12.79 -1.61
N SER A 53 25.91 13.93 -0.95
CA SER A 53 25.54 13.98 0.46
C SER A 53 24.64 15.16 0.76
N GLU A 54 23.90 15.08 1.86
CA GLU A 54 23.33 16.28 2.49
C GLU A 54 24.36 16.96 3.41
N GLU A 55 24.00 18.12 3.94
CA GLU A 55 24.89 19.03 4.68
C GLU A 55 25.59 18.40 5.89
N THR A 56 24.95 17.45 6.58
CA THR A 56 25.54 16.74 7.73
C THR A 56 26.40 15.54 7.33
N GLY A 57 26.33 15.12 6.06
CA GLY A 57 27.03 13.94 5.54
C GLY A 57 26.47 12.59 6.00
N ARG A 58 25.36 12.59 6.74
CA ARG A 58 24.70 11.39 7.28
C ARG A 58 23.97 10.61 6.19
N TYR A 59 23.26 11.29 5.31
CA TYR A 59 22.61 10.64 4.17
C TYR A 59 23.50 10.82 2.95
N ALA A 60 23.77 9.73 2.24
CA ALA A 60 24.66 9.74 1.09
C ALA A 60 24.15 8.83 -0.02
N GLY A 61 24.53 9.18 -1.26
CA GLY A 61 24.31 8.37 -2.44
C GLY A 61 25.58 8.28 -3.27
N ILE A 62 25.79 7.13 -3.91
CA ILE A 62 26.87 6.90 -4.86
C ILE A 62 26.24 6.49 -6.19
N ILE A 63 26.70 7.09 -7.29
CA ILE A 63 26.37 6.63 -8.64
C ILE A 63 27.66 6.48 -9.44
N GLY A 64 27.87 5.32 -10.05
CA GLY A 64 29.13 5.04 -10.73
C GLY A 64 29.07 3.91 -11.73
N CYS A 65 30.11 3.86 -12.56
CA CYS A 65 30.39 2.79 -13.49
C CYS A 65 31.92 2.67 -13.65
N PRO A 66 32.51 1.46 -13.67
CA PRO A 66 33.97 1.28 -13.78
C PRO A 66 34.63 1.95 -14.98
N TYR A 67 33.85 2.24 -16.02
CA TYR A 67 34.32 2.81 -17.28
C TYR A 67 33.90 4.27 -17.45
N ALA A 68 33.32 4.87 -16.41
CA ALA A 68 32.80 6.23 -16.47
C ALA A 68 33.91 7.29 -16.38
N ARG A 69 33.75 8.37 -17.14
CA ARG A 69 34.57 9.57 -17.05
C ARG A 69 33.68 10.79 -16.96
N ASP A 70 33.93 11.66 -15.99
CA ASP A 70 33.25 12.96 -15.87
C ASP A 70 33.47 13.82 -17.12
N VAL A 71 32.41 14.55 -17.49
CA VAL A 71 32.45 15.52 -18.61
C VAL A 71 32.02 16.92 -18.19
N SER A 72 31.80 17.15 -16.90
CA SER A 72 31.54 18.49 -16.38
C SER A 72 32.77 19.40 -16.52
N VAL A 73 32.51 20.68 -16.75
CA VAL A 73 33.56 21.71 -16.92
C VAL A 73 34.11 22.13 -15.55
N MET A 74 35.44 22.10 -15.40
CA MET A 74 36.11 22.66 -14.23
C MET A 74 36.54 24.12 -14.49
N PRO A 75 36.36 25.04 -13.51
CA PRO A 75 35.82 24.80 -12.17
C PRO A 75 34.29 24.64 -12.18
N TYR A 76 33.77 23.66 -11.44
CA TYR A 76 32.34 23.29 -11.43
C TYR A 76 31.38 24.45 -11.10
N GLN A 77 31.88 25.54 -10.52
CA GLN A 77 31.15 26.76 -10.19
C GLN A 77 30.76 27.58 -11.44
N GLU A 78 31.42 27.35 -12.57
CA GLU A 78 31.18 28.02 -13.85
C GLU A 78 30.16 27.29 -14.73
N GLU A 79 29.77 26.05 -14.40
CA GLU A 79 28.69 25.37 -15.11
C GLU A 79 27.33 26.02 -14.79
N PRO A 80 26.44 26.20 -15.79
CA PRO A 80 25.09 26.65 -15.54
C PRO A 80 24.38 25.67 -14.60
N ARG A 81 23.76 26.18 -13.53
CA ARG A 81 23.14 25.39 -12.46
C ARG A 81 22.08 24.38 -12.91
N ASP A 82 21.53 24.56 -14.11
CA ASP A 82 20.46 23.71 -14.67
C ASP A 82 21.00 22.57 -15.55
N VAL A 83 22.32 22.50 -15.79
CA VAL A 83 22.95 21.43 -16.56
C VAL A 83 22.96 20.14 -15.72
N PRO A 84 22.45 19.01 -16.24
CA PRO A 84 22.57 17.72 -15.56
C PRO A 84 24.02 17.28 -15.38
N ASN A 85 24.29 16.55 -14.30
CA ASN A 85 25.58 15.88 -14.12
C ASN A 85 25.67 14.73 -15.12
N ARG A 86 26.87 14.54 -15.69
CA ARG A 86 27.08 13.61 -16.79
C ARG A 86 28.41 12.91 -16.66
N PHE A 87 28.39 11.61 -16.89
CA PHE A 87 29.60 10.85 -17.20
C PHE A 87 29.42 10.12 -18.53
N VAL A 88 30.53 9.95 -19.23
CA VAL A 88 30.59 9.17 -20.47
C VAL A 88 31.27 7.85 -20.22
N ILE A 89 30.82 6.83 -20.96
CA ILE A 89 31.37 5.49 -20.96
C ILE A 89 31.81 5.23 -22.39
N GLU A 90 33.12 5.26 -22.63
CA GLU A 90 33.72 4.99 -23.94
C GLU A 90 34.14 3.52 -23.97
N VAL A 91 33.42 2.71 -24.74
CA VAL A 91 33.61 1.25 -24.72
C VAL A 91 33.94 0.74 -26.12
N ALA A 92 35.07 0.05 -26.22
CA ALA A 92 35.49 -0.59 -27.47
C ALA A 92 34.57 -1.76 -27.82
N PRO A 93 34.28 -2.02 -29.12
CA PRO A 93 33.39 -3.10 -29.54
C PRO A 93 33.75 -4.48 -28.97
N GLU A 94 35.03 -4.75 -28.74
CA GLU A 94 35.53 -6.02 -28.20
C GLU A 94 35.07 -6.26 -26.76
N LEU A 95 35.01 -5.20 -25.94
CA LEU A 95 34.55 -5.28 -24.56
C LEU A 95 33.03 -5.48 -24.50
N LEU A 96 32.29 -4.80 -25.38
CA LEU A 96 30.83 -4.91 -25.51
C LEU A 96 30.36 -6.33 -25.86
N ARG A 97 31.12 -7.06 -26.68
CA ARG A 97 30.80 -8.45 -27.05
C ARG A 97 30.91 -9.44 -25.90
N THR A 98 31.63 -9.10 -24.84
CA THR A 98 31.98 -10.04 -23.76
C THR A 98 31.49 -9.59 -22.39
N ARG A 99 31.04 -8.34 -22.25
CA ARG A 99 30.62 -7.78 -20.97
C ARG A 99 29.43 -6.85 -21.13
N ARG A 100 28.53 -6.93 -20.15
CA ARG A 100 27.51 -5.92 -19.91
C ARG A 100 28.10 -4.79 -19.06
N ILE A 101 27.62 -3.57 -19.26
CA ILE A 101 28.12 -2.38 -18.57
C ILE A 101 27.23 -2.08 -17.36
N PRO A 102 27.73 -2.16 -16.12
CA PRO A 102 26.94 -1.82 -14.95
C PRO A 102 27.01 -0.32 -14.64
N ILE A 103 25.86 0.29 -14.42
CA ILE A 103 25.73 1.55 -13.68
C ILE A 103 25.10 1.20 -12.33
N VAL A 104 25.82 1.45 -11.25
CA VAL A 104 25.37 1.13 -9.89
C VAL A 104 25.02 2.42 -9.17
N ILE A 105 23.82 2.46 -8.59
CA ILE A 105 23.34 3.53 -7.73
C ILE A 105 23.16 2.93 -6.35
N ALA A 106 23.86 3.43 -5.34
CA ALA A 106 23.74 2.97 -3.95
C ALA A 106 23.39 4.13 -3.02
N GLY A 107 22.64 3.85 -1.96
CA GLY A 107 22.24 4.83 -0.94
C GLY A 107 22.63 4.37 0.46
N SER A 108 22.72 5.33 1.39
CA SER A 108 23.00 5.05 2.80
C SER A 108 22.37 6.07 3.74
N VAL A 109 22.00 5.59 4.93
CA VAL A 109 21.64 6.41 6.10
C VAL A 109 22.78 6.55 7.13
N GLU A 110 23.96 6.01 6.80
CA GLU A 110 25.18 5.95 7.63
C GLU A 110 26.37 6.65 6.95
N GLY A 111 26.09 7.50 5.97
CA GLY A 111 27.05 8.38 5.31
C GLY A 111 27.78 7.76 4.11
N ARG A 112 28.70 8.56 3.55
CA ARG A 112 29.34 8.29 2.25
C ARG A 112 30.16 7.00 2.23
N ALA A 113 30.87 6.69 3.31
CA ALA A 113 31.73 5.50 3.37
C ALA A 113 30.91 4.21 3.26
N GLN A 114 29.77 4.13 3.95
CA GLN A 114 28.86 2.98 3.86
C GLN A 114 28.22 2.91 2.47
N ALA A 115 27.75 4.03 1.92
CA ALA A 115 27.17 4.06 0.57
C ALA A 115 28.17 3.55 -0.49
N LYS A 116 29.45 3.92 -0.36
CA LYS A 116 30.53 3.44 -1.24
C LYS A 116 30.81 1.95 -1.03
N ALA A 117 30.82 1.48 0.21
CA ALA A 117 31.00 0.06 0.50
C ALA A 117 29.87 -0.82 -0.08
N VAL A 118 28.61 -0.33 -0.06
CA VAL A 118 27.48 -0.99 -0.73
C VAL A 118 27.67 -0.98 -2.24
N HIS A 119 27.99 0.18 -2.82
CA HIS A 119 28.28 0.31 -4.25
C HIS A 119 29.35 -0.69 -4.72
N ASP A 120 30.50 -0.73 -4.04
CA ASP A 120 31.64 -1.56 -4.47
C ASP A 120 31.35 -3.05 -4.35
N ARG A 121 30.62 -3.45 -3.30
CA ARG A 121 30.19 -4.83 -3.10
C ARG A 121 29.24 -5.29 -4.20
N VAL A 122 28.24 -4.46 -4.53
CA VAL A 122 27.28 -4.73 -5.60
C VAL A 122 27.98 -4.77 -6.95
N LEU A 123 28.84 -3.80 -7.23
CA LEU A 123 29.62 -3.73 -8.46
C LEU A 123 30.54 -4.95 -8.66
N GLY A 124 31.20 -5.40 -7.59
CA GLY A 124 32.06 -6.59 -7.61
C GLY A 124 31.31 -7.91 -7.77
N SER A 125 29.99 -7.91 -7.59
CA SER A 125 29.16 -9.13 -7.51
C SER A 125 27.86 -9.02 -8.32
N VAL A 126 27.84 -8.21 -9.39
CA VAL A 126 26.61 -7.95 -10.17
C VAL A 126 25.96 -9.24 -10.67
N GLN A 127 26.76 -10.20 -11.14
CA GLN A 127 26.25 -11.49 -11.61
C GLN A 127 25.56 -12.28 -10.49
N ASP A 128 26.19 -12.40 -9.31
CA ASP A 128 25.59 -13.07 -8.14
C ASP A 128 24.26 -12.41 -7.75
N PHE A 129 24.22 -11.07 -7.69
CA PHE A 129 22.98 -10.37 -7.37
C PHE A 129 21.88 -10.60 -8.42
N TYR A 130 22.23 -10.62 -9.71
CA TYR A 130 21.28 -10.92 -10.78
C TYR A 130 20.72 -12.35 -10.66
N GLU A 131 21.60 -13.34 -10.49
CA GLU A 131 21.22 -14.75 -10.35
C GLU A 131 20.35 -14.96 -9.10
N ARG A 132 20.72 -14.37 -7.96
CA ARG A 132 19.92 -14.43 -6.73
C ARG A 132 18.56 -13.74 -6.87
N THR A 133 18.45 -12.65 -7.63
CA THR A 133 17.16 -12.02 -7.91
C THR A 133 16.29 -12.90 -8.81
N ALA A 134 16.87 -13.56 -9.81
CA ALA A 134 16.14 -14.52 -10.64
C ALA A 134 15.68 -15.73 -9.79
N ASP A 135 16.57 -16.26 -8.95
CA ASP A 135 16.28 -17.40 -8.07
C ASP A 135 15.21 -17.07 -7.03
N HIS A 136 15.17 -15.84 -6.50
CA HIS A 136 14.11 -15.37 -5.60
C HIS A 136 12.73 -15.50 -6.24
N TYR A 137 12.55 -14.97 -7.45
CA TYR A 137 11.26 -15.08 -8.15
C TYR A 137 10.95 -16.51 -8.59
N ALA A 138 11.96 -17.30 -8.95
CA ALA A 138 11.76 -18.72 -9.23
C ALA A 138 11.39 -19.52 -7.95
N GLN A 139 11.87 -19.10 -6.79
CA GLN A 139 11.51 -19.68 -5.49
C GLN A 139 10.07 -19.33 -5.12
N LEU A 140 9.65 -18.08 -5.34
CA LEU A 140 8.26 -17.68 -5.15
C LEU A 140 7.32 -18.61 -5.92
N ASP A 141 7.65 -18.96 -7.17
CA ASP A 141 6.83 -19.91 -7.93
C ASP A 141 6.85 -21.35 -7.36
N ARG A 142 8.00 -21.83 -6.87
CA ARG A 142 8.15 -23.18 -6.30
C ARG A 142 7.51 -23.35 -4.93
N GLU A 143 7.46 -22.30 -4.12
CA GLU A 143 7.11 -22.39 -2.69
C GLU A 143 5.70 -21.86 -2.38
N THR A 144 5.06 -21.19 -3.34
CA THR A 144 3.68 -20.71 -3.22
C THR A 144 2.74 -21.47 -4.17
N MET A 145 1.44 -21.19 -4.05
CA MET A 145 0.42 -21.77 -4.91
C MET A 145 0.71 -21.52 -6.40
N VAL A 146 0.46 -22.54 -7.22
CA VAL A 146 0.51 -22.48 -8.69
C VAL A 146 -0.87 -22.87 -9.23
N VAL A 147 -1.33 -22.14 -10.23
CA VAL A 147 -2.63 -22.37 -10.87
C VAL A 147 -2.41 -22.83 -12.31
N THR A 148 -3.04 -23.95 -12.68
CA THR A 148 -3.05 -24.44 -14.07
C THR A 148 -4.49 -24.52 -14.56
N THR A 149 -4.83 -23.64 -15.51
CA THR A 149 -6.12 -23.63 -16.20
C THR A 149 -5.93 -23.76 -17.72
N PRO A 150 -7.00 -24.06 -18.48
CA PRO A 150 -6.98 -24.01 -19.94
C PRO A 150 -6.74 -22.61 -20.53
N ASP A 151 -6.85 -21.53 -19.75
CA ASP A 151 -6.52 -20.17 -20.20
C ASP A 151 -5.13 -19.78 -19.66
N GLU A 152 -4.11 -19.89 -20.52
CA GLU A 152 -2.73 -19.54 -20.15
C GLU A 152 -2.60 -18.10 -19.65
N ARG A 153 -3.45 -17.18 -20.12
CA ARG A 153 -3.41 -15.78 -19.67
C ARG A 153 -3.75 -15.65 -18.20
N LEU A 154 -4.67 -16.48 -17.70
CA LEU A 154 -5.03 -16.49 -16.27
C LEU A 154 -3.87 -17.02 -15.43
N ASN A 155 -3.19 -18.07 -15.89
CA ASN A 155 -2.04 -18.65 -15.19
C ASN A 155 -0.91 -17.61 -15.09
N THR A 156 -0.57 -16.97 -16.22
CA THR A 156 0.46 -15.91 -16.27
C THR A 156 0.06 -14.68 -15.44
N ALA A 157 -1.22 -14.27 -15.47
CA ALA A 157 -1.69 -13.15 -14.65
C ALA A 157 -1.57 -13.46 -13.15
N PHE A 158 -1.87 -14.69 -12.74
CA PHE A 158 -1.70 -15.14 -11.37
C PHE A 158 -0.22 -15.09 -10.94
N GLU A 159 0.71 -15.62 -11.74
CA GLU A 159 2.15 -15.53 -11.47
C GLU A 159 2.63 -14.08 -11.31
N TRP A 160 2.21 -13.18 -12.20
CA TRP A 160 2.56 -11.76 -12.11
C TRP A 160 1.95 -11.07 -10.88
N ALA A 161 0.77 -11.50 -10.42
CA ALA A 161 0.16 -10.98 -9.20
C ALA A 161 1.03 -11.29 -7.98
N LYS A 162 1.54 -12.53 -7.86
CA LYS A 162 2.48 -12.92 -6.78
C LYS A 162 3.73 -12.04 -6.78
N ILE A 163 4.35 -11.87 -7.96
CA ILE A 163 5.52 -10.99 -8.13
C ILE A 163 5.20 -9.53 -7.75
N GLY A 164 3.99 -9.07 -8.08
CA GLY A 164 3.52 -7.73 -7.72
C GLY A 164 3.43 -7.53 -6.21
N ILE A 165 2.89 -8.51 -5.49
CA ILE A 165 2.80 -8.50 -4.02
C ILE A 165 4.19 -8.56 -3.38
N ASP A 166 5.06 -9.47 -3.84
CA ASP A 166 6.43 -9.62 -3.34
C ASP A 166 7.23 -8.30 -3.44
N LYS A 167 7.08 -7.57 -4.55
CA LYS A 167 7.70 -6.25 -4.74
C LYS A 167 7.21 -5.17 -3.77
N ALA A 168 6.07 -5.36 -3.12
CA ALA A 168 5.57 -4.45 -2.10
C ALA A 168 6.24 -4.67 -0.74
N VAL A 169 6.95 -5.78 -0.55
CA VAL A 169 7.73 -6.04 0.68
C VAL A 169 8.96 -5.14 0.69
N ALA A 170 9.07 -4.30 1.72
CA ALA A 170 10.17 -3.35 1.85
C ALA A 170 10.77 -3.38 3.25
N ALA A 171 12.10 -3.46 3.31
CA ALA A 171 12.87 -3.33 4.53
C ALA A 171 13.36 -1.89 4.70
N SER A 172 12.81 -1.19 5.69
CA SER A 172 13.31 0.13 6.09
C SER A 172 14.37 -0.01 7.18
N PRO A 173 15.56 0.58 7.04
CA PRO A 173 16.60 0.53 8.07
C PRO A 173 16.19 1.22 9.38
N LEU A 174 15.15 2.07 9.35
CA LEU A 174 14.67 2.81 10.52
C LEU A 174 13.41 2.22 11.15
N LEU A 175 12.61 1.44 10.39
CA LEU A 175 11.29 1.00 10.82
C LEU A 175 11.16 -0.53 10.90
N GLY A 176 11.93 -1.28 10.12
CA GLY A 176 11.77 -2.72 9.92
C GLY A 176 11.13 -3.05 8.57
N THR A 177 10.69 -4.31 8.42
CA THR A 177 10.10 -4.83 7.19
C THR A 177 8.59 -4.82 7.25
N GLY A 178 7.93 -4.36 6.18
CA GLY A 178 6.48 -4.34 6.05
C GLY A 178 6.05 -4.21 4.58
N LEU A 179 4.75 -4.05 4.35
CA LEU A 179 4.16 -3.90 3.02
C LEU A 179 3.90 -2.44 2.66
N LEU A 180 4.30 -2.06 1.45
CA LEU A 180 4.04 -0.75 0.86
C LEU A 180 2.70 -0.72 0.12
N ALA A 181 2.05 0.45 0.05
CA ALA A 181 0.87 0.63 -0.82
C ALA A 181 1.21 0.67 -2.31
N GLY A 182 2.47 0.98 -2.65
CA GLY A 182 2.97 0.96 -4.03
C GLY A 182 3.94 2.09 -4.32
N PHE A 183 4.24 2.32 -5.60
CA PHE A 183 5.17 3.36 -6.03
C PHE A 183 4.45 4.37 -6.93
N ARG A 184 4.40 5.62 -6.49
CA ARG A 184 3.89 6.78 -7.25
C ARG A 184 4.56 8.06 -6.77
N THR A 185 4.53 9.12 -7.56
CA THR A 185 5.16 10.41 -7.24
C THR A 185 4.45 11.18 -6.12
N SER A 186 5.20 11.98 -5.35
CA SER A 186 4.69 12.90 -4.33
C SER A 186 4.47 14.29 -4.95
N GLY A 187 3.20 14.64 -5.19
CA GLY A 187 2.87 15.90 -5.88
C GLY A 187 3.57 16.00 -7.23
N ASP A 188 4.18 17.16 -7.51
CA ASP A 188 4.94 17.41 -8.74
C ASP A 188 6.42 16.99 -8.65
N SER A 189 6.79 16.14 -7.68
CA SER A 189 8.18 15.70 -7.46
C SER A 189 8.40 14.22 -7.72
N GLU A 190 9.64 13.83 -7.99
CA GLU A 190 10.06 12.43 -8.19
C GLU A 190 10.20 11.64 -6.87
N ARG A 191 9.85 12.24 -5.73
CA ARG A 191 9.88 11.54 -4.43
C ARG A 191 8.77 10.49 -4.39
N PRO A 192 9.02 9.27 -3.89
CA PRO A 192 7.97 8.26 -3.81
C PRO A 192 6.92 8.66 -2.74
N GLY A 193 5.68 8.87 -3.19
CA GLY A 193 4.54 9.35 -2.40
C GLY A 193 3.64 8.26 -1.84
N PHE A 194 3.59 7.08 -2.46
CA PHE A 194 2.83 5.92 -1.94
C PHE A 194 3.73 4.78 -1.42
N ALA A 195 5.05 4.95 -1.45
CA ALA A 195 5.99 3.96 -0.90
C ALA A 195 6.08 4.04 0.62
N TRP A 196 4.93 4.22 1.29
CA TRP A 196 4.79 4.19 2.73
C TRP A 196 4.24 2.83 3.13
N PHE A 197 4.42 2.46 4.39
CA PHE A 197 3.72 1.31 4.92
C PHE A 197 2.26 1.69 5.17
N PHE A 198 1.33 0.91 4.65
CA PHE A 198 -0.11 1.20 4.75
C PHE A 198 -0.83 0.06 5.48
N GLY A 199 -1.55 0.38 6.55
CA GLY A 199 -2.26 -0.60 7.35
C GLY A 199 -3.33 -1.32 6.57
N ARG A 200 -4.31 -0.60 6.04
CA ARG A 200 -5.43 -1.19 5.29
C ARG A 200 -4.93 -2.03 4.10
N ASP A 201 -4.04 -1.47 3.30
CA ASP A 201 -3.51 -2.08 2.08
C ASP A 201 -2.71 -3.35 2.41
N ALA A 202 -1.85 -3.30 3.43
CA ALA A 202 -1.12 -4.47 3.91
C ALA A 202 -2.08 -5.56 4.37
N LEU A 203 -3.17 -5.21 5.07
CA LEU A 203 -4.11 -6.17 5.64
C LEU A 203 -4.95 -6.88 4.58
N TRP A 204 -5.42 -6.17 3.55
CA TRP A 204 -6.03 -6.82 2.39
C TRP A 204 -5.02 -7.73 1.68
N THR A 205 -3.78 -7.27 1.52
CA THR A 205 -2.71 -8.07 0.91
C THR A 205 -2.41 -9.33 1.70
N THR A 206 -2.51 -9.30 3.04
CA THR A 206 -2.26 -10.50 3.86
C THR A 206 -3.23 -11.66 3.58
N LEU A 207 -4.46 -11.37 3.15
CA LEU A 207 -5.42 -12.41 2.76
C LEU A 207 -4.95 -13.12 1.48
N ALA A 208 -4.37 -12.37 0.54
CA ALA A 208 -3.80 -12.94 -0.68
C ALA A 208 -2.53 -13.76 -0.39
N THR A 209 -1.62 -13.23 0.44
CA THR A 209 -0.39 -13.95 0.80
C THR A 209 -0.68 -15.22 1.60
N ASN A 210 -1.70 -15.22 2.46
CA ASN A 210 -2.16 -16.45 3.11
C ASN A 210 -2.73 -17.46 2.10
N ALA A 211 -3.56 -16.99 1.16
CA ALA A 211 -4.20 -17.86 0.17
C ALA A 211 -3.19 -18.51 -0.80
N GLU A 212 -2.07 -17.85 -1.10
CA GLU A 212 -0.98 -18.42 -1.90
C GLU A 212 0.07 -19.17 -1.08
N GLY A 213 -0.03 -19.18 0.25
CA GLY A 213 0.90 -19.89 1.15
C GLY A 213 2.14 -19.10 1.56
N GLU A 214 2.23 -17.82 1.21
CA GLU A 214 3.35 -16.92 1.54
C GLU A 214 3.21 -16.33 2.95
N PHE A 215 3.17 -17.23 3.95
CA PHE A 215 2.90 -16.91 5.35
C PHE A 215 3.95 -16.01 6.01
N ALA A 216 5.20 -16.05 5.54
CA ALA A 216 6.28 -15.22 6.07
C ALA A 216 6.00 -13.73 5.85
N THR A 217 5.48 -13.38 4.67
CA THR A 217 5.08 -12.00 4.34
C THR A 217 3.90 -11.54 5.20
N THR A 218 2.89 -12.38 5.42
CA THR A 218 1.78 -12.08 6.35
C THR A 218 2.29 -11.78 7.75
N ARG A 219 3.17 -12.64 8.29
CA ARG A 219 3.75 -12.43 9.63
C ARG A 219 4.49 -11.10 9.72
N ALA A 220 5.33 -10.79 8.73
CA ALA A 220 6.09 -9.55 8.70
C ALA A 220 5.16 -8.32 8.72
N ALA A 221 4.10 -8.33 7.92
CA ALA A 221 3.12 -7.24 7.89
C ALA A 221 2.37 -7.07 9.22
N LEU A 222 1.91 -8.17 9.83
CA LEU A 222 1.20 -8.14 11.11
C LEU A 222 2.11 -7.72 12.28
N GLU A 223 3.35 -8.20 12.33
CA GLU A 223 4.34 -7.79 13.33
C GLU A 223 4.71 -6.31 13.19
N PHE A 224 4.85 -5.82 11.96
CA PHE A 224 5.11 -4.42 11.67
C PHE A 224 3.99 -3.53 12.18
N LEU A 225 2.74 -3.82 11.84
CA LEU A 225 1.59 -3.02 12.29
C LEU A 225 1.43 -3.06 13.81
N ARG A 226 1.65 -4.22 14.44
CA ARG A 226 1.63 -4.37 15.91
C ARG A 226 2.62 -3.42 16.60
N LYS A 227 3.82 -3.24 16.03
CA LYS A 227 4.85 -2.34 16.57
C LYS A 227 4.37 -0.88 16.67
N PHE A 228 3.49 -0.45 15.77
CA PHE A 228 2.99 0.92 15.69
C PHE A 228 1.52 1.06 16.13
N GLN A 229 0.93 0.02 16.72
CA GLN A 229 -0.43 0.08 17.25
C GLN A 229 -0.52 1.15 18.34
N ARG A 230 -1.57 1.97 18.29
CA ARG A 230 -1.86 2.98 19.32
C ARG A 230 -2.24 2.30 20.63
N THR A 231 -2.00 2.97 21.75
CA THR A 231 -2.24 2.40 23.10
C THR A 231 -3.69 2.02 23.38
N ASP A 232 -4.65 2.61 22.67
CA ASP A 232 -6.08 2.27 22.76
C ASP A 232 -6.51 1.13 21.81
N GLY A 233 -5.59 0.60 21.01
CA GLY A 233 -5.82 -0.53 20.12
C GLY A 233 -5.91 -0.18 18.63
N LYS A 234 -5.96 1.11 18.28
CA LYS A 234 -6.07 1.52 16.87
C LYS A 234 -4.85 1.12 16.05
N ILE A 235 -5.09 0.57 14.86
CA ILE A 235 -4.05 0.23 13.88
C ILE A 235 -3.79 1.43 12.96
N PRO A 236 -2.51 1.78 12.69
CA PRO A 236 -2.20 2.92 11.85
C PRO A 236 -2.64 2.72 10.40
N HIS A 237 -3.15 3.79 9.80
CA HIS A 237 -3.50 3.85 8.39
C HIS A 237 -2.25 3.93 7.51
N GLU A 238 -1.36 4.87 7.83
CA GLU A 238 -0.21 5.23 7.01
C GLU A 238 1.03 5.49 7.87
N ILE A 239 2.16 4.94 7.47
CA ILE A 239 3.46 5.14 8.11
C ILE A 239 4.49 5.46 7.03
N SER A 240 4.79 6.76 6.88
CA SER A 240 5.93 7.20 6.07
C SER A 240 7.22 6.52 6.55
N GLN A 241 8.06 6.07 5.63
CA GLN A 241 9.43 5.62 5.91
C GLN A 241 10.31 6.67 6.62
N SER A 242 9.92 7.95 6.56
CA SER A 242 10.57 9.03 7.32
C SER A 242 9.89 9.34 8.65
N ALA A 243 8.93 8.52 9.08
CA ALA A 243 8.24 8.69 10.36
C ALA A 243 9.18 8.82 11.57
N PRO A 244 10.34 8.14 11.65
CA PRO A 244 11.28 8.31 12.77
C PRO A 244 12.02 9.66 12.76
N LEU A 245 11.96 10.41 11.66
CA LEU A 245 12.69 11.67 11.46
C LEU A 245 11.82 12.90 11.70
N VAL A 246 10.51 12.71 11.90
CA VAL A 246 9.53 13.77 12.14
C VAL A 246 8.54 13.34 13.22
N SER A 247 7.73 14.28 13.72
CA SER A 247 6.62 13.96 14.63
C SER A 247 5.41 13.44 13.83
N TRP A 248 5.58 12.27 13.20
CA TRP A 248 4.61 11.68 12.26
C TRP A 248 3.25 11.44 12.91
N PHE A 249 3.23 10.74 14.04
CA PHE A 249 2.01 10.28 14.68
C PHE A 249 1.22 11.39 15.41
N ASP A 250 1.84 12.56 15.65
CA ASP A 250 1.21 13.66 16.39
C ASP A 250 0.87 14.88 15.52
N ARG A 251 1.68 15.19 14.50
CA ARG A 251 1.53 16.43 13.70
C ARG A 251 0.93 16.22 12.32
N TYR A 252 0.80 14.96 11.88
CA TYR A 252 0.26 14.65 10.56
C TYR A 252 -1.06 13.90 10.70
N PRO A 253 -2.08 14.21 9.87
CA PRO A 253 -3.40 13.60 9.99
C PRO A 253 -3.47 12.15 9.48
N TYR A 254 -2.48 11.73 8.69
CA TYR A 254 -2.56 10.52 7.87
C TYR A 254 -2.46 9.23 8.68
N ALA A 255 -1.64 9.21 9.74
CA ALA A 255 -1.33 7.98 10.48
C ALA A 255 -2.57 7.28 11.06
N TRP A 256 -3.64 8.03 11.33
CA TRP A 256 -4.85 7.53 11.97
C TRP A 256 -6.10 7.81 11.13
N ALA A 257 -5.97 8.07 9.82
CA ALA A 257 -7.10 8.49 9.00
C ALA A 257 -8.09 7.37 8.66
N SER A 258 -7.82 6.09 8.98
CA SER A 258 -8.75 4.97 8.72
C SER A 258 -9.52 4.49 9.94
N ALA A 259 -10.76 4.06 9.70
CA ALA A 259 -11.58 3.27 10.62
C ALA A 259 -11.47 1.76 10.35
N ASP A 260 -11.28 1.36 9.09
CA ASP A 260 -11.35 -0.04 8.64
C ASP A 260 -10.08 -0.88 8.86
N ALA A 261 -8.91 -0.25 8.93
CA ALA A 261 -7.65 -0.97 9.18
C ALA A 261 -7.65 -1.75 10.51
N THR A 262 -8.35 -1.26 11.54
CA THR A 262 -8.37 -1.91 12.86
C THR A 262 -9.19 -3.21 12.87
N PRO A 263 -10.45 -3.27 12.37
CA PRO A 263 -11.14 -4.54 12.21
C PRO A 263 -10.48 -5.45 11.16
N LEU A 264 -9.89 -4.90 10.09
CA LEU A 264 -9.11 -5.71 9.12
C LEU A 264 -7.91 -6.42 9.76
N TYR A 265 -7.23 -5.79 10.73
CA TYR A 265 -6.13 -6.42 11.46
C TYR A 265 -6.58 -7.67 12.21
N VAL A 266 -7.77 -7.61 12.79
CA VAL A 266 -8.39 -8.76 13.44
C VAL A 266 -8.75 -9.86 12.44
N ILE A 267 -9.33 -9.49 11.29
CA ILE A 267 -9.65 -10.44 10.21
C ILE A 267 -8.38 -11.14 9.72
N ALA A 268 -7.31 -10.39 9.46
CA ALA A 268 -6.04 -10.92 8.97
C ALA A 268 -5.39 -11.92 9.94
N HIS A 269 -5.45 -11.67 11.25
CA HIS A 269 -5.02 -12.65 12.26
C HIS A 269 -5.90 -13.91 12.26
N GLY A 270 -7.22 -13.76 12.12
CA GLY A 270 -8.14 -14.89 12.00
C GLY A 270 -7.86 -15.73 10.75
N ASP A 271 -7.61 -15.06 9.62
CA ASP A 271 -7.29 -15.71 8.36
C ASP A 271 -5.96 -16.46 8.40
N TYR A 272 -4.93 -15.82 8.94
CA TYR A 272 -3.63 -16.44 9.17
C TYR A 272 -3.72 -17.66 10.10
N TRP A 273 -4.50 -17.55 11.18
CA TRP A 273 -4.74 -18.66 12.11
C TRP A 273 -5.43 -19.84 11.42
N ARG A 274 -6.46 -19.60 10.61
CA ARG A 274 -7.16 -20.66 9.87
C ARG A 274 -6.23 -21.37 8.88
N ALA A 275 -5.33 -20.62 8.23
CA ALA A 275 -4.40 -21.17 7.26
C ALA A 275 -3.25 -21.97 7.91
N THR A 276 -2.79 -21.57 9.10
CA THR A 276 -1.51 -22.08 9.67
C THR A 276 -1.65 -22.84 11.00
N GLY A 277 -2.65 -22.50 11.83
CA GLY A 277 -2.71 -22.96 13.21
C GLY A 277 -1.53 -22.52 14.09
N ASP A 278 -0.79 -21.46 13.71
CA ASP A 278 0.40 -20.99 14.41
C ASP A 278 0.06 -20.35 15.76
N ARG A 279 0.04 -21.22 16.78
CA ARG A 279 -0.38 -20.88 18.14
C ARG A 279 0.59 -19.92 18.81
N GLU A 280 1.88 -20.12 18.59
CA GLU A 280 2.92 -19.32 19.20
C GLU A 280 2.85 -17.87 18.72
N PHE A 281 2.60 -17.67 17.42
CA PHE A 281 2.37 -16.35 16.86
C PHE A 281 1.11 -15.69 17.42
N LEU A 282 0.00 -16.43 17.47
CA LEU A 282 -1.25 -15.93 18.04
C LEU A 282 -1.08 -15.51 19.51
N GLU A 283 -0.41 -16.32 20.34
CA GLU A 283 -0.17 -16.00 21.75
C GLU A 283 0.61 -14.69 21.93
N ARG A 284 1.63 -14.46 21.10
CA ARG A 284 2.39 -13.19 21.11
C ARG A 284 1.57 -12.00 20.63
N ALA A 285 0.68 -12.21 19.66
CA ALA A 285 -0.16 -11.17 19.09
C ALA A 285 -1.43 -10.90 19.92
N TRP A 286 -1.85 -11.83 20.78
CA TRP A 286 -3.16 -11.83 21.41
C TRP A 286 -3.54 -10.53 22.13
N PRO A 287 -2.68 -9.92 22.96
CA PRO A 287 -3.01 -8.64 23.59
C PRO A 287 -3.31 -7.52 22.57
N SER A 288 -2.58 -7.50 21.46
CA SER A 288 -2.75 -6.54 20.37
C SER A 288 -4.07 -6.77 19.62
N VAL A 289 -4.38 -8.04 19.31
CA VAL A 289 -5.62 -8.46 18.63
C VAL A 289 -6.85 -8.10 19.46
N VAL A 290 -6.85 -8.41 20.76
CA VAL A 290 -7.94 -8.05 21.68
C VAL A 290 -8.09 -6.54 21.81
N SER A 291 -6.99 -5.79 21.86
CA SER A 291 -7.05 -4.32 21.92
C SER A 291 -7.66 -3.72 20.65
N ALA A 292 -7.31 -4.24 19.47
CA ALA A 292 -7.87 -3.80 18.18
C ALA A 292 -9.38 -4.09 18.09
N TYR A 293 -9.81 -5.28 18.54
CA TYR A 293 -11.22 -5.62 18.60
C TYR A 293 -11.99 -4.68 19.55
N ARG A 294 -11.48 -4.45 20.75
CA ARG A 294 -12.12 -3.57 21.74
C ARG A 294 -12.17 -2.11 21.30
N PHE A 295 -11.12 -1.62 20.62
CA PHE A 295 -11.13 -0.30 20.00
C PHE A 295 -12.31 -0.18 19.04
N SER A 296 -12.42 -1.12 18.10
CA SER A 296 -13.45 -1.10 17.06
C SER A 296 -14.86 -1.26 17.65
N ALA A 297 -15.04 -2.14 18.63
CA ALA A 297 -16.32 -2.31 19.34
C ALA A 297 -16.77 -1.04 20.07
N GLY A 298 -15.83 -0.17 20.47
CA GLY A 298 -16.10 1.05 21.20
C GLY A 298 -16.42 2.27 20.34
N THR A 299 -16.49 2.11 19.00
CA THR A 299 -16.77 3.24 18.09
C THR A 299 -18.25 3.45 17.78
N ASP A 300 -19.13 2.53 18.19
CA ASP A 300 -20.59 2.70 18.14
C ASP A 300 -21.03 3.70 19.22
N SER A 301 -21.06 4.99 18.85
CA SER A 301 -21.31 6.11 19.75
C SER A 301 -22.80 6.43 19.91
N ASP A 302 -23.64 6.04 18.94
CA ASP A 302 -25.09 6.23 18.96
C ASP A 302 -25.88 4.98 19.43
N GLY A 303 -25.20 3.84 19.58
CA GLY A 303 -25.74 2.59 20.11
C GLY A 303 -26.64 1.84 19.14
N ASN A 304 -26.52 2.10 17.83
CA ASN A 304 -27.37 1.50 16.81
C ASN A 304 -26.92 0.07 16.39
N GLY A 305 -25.77 -0.38 16.87
CA GLY A 305 -25.19 -1.70 16.60
C GLY A 305 -24.22 -1.75 15.41
N LEU A 306 -23.86 -0.59 14.84
CA LEU A 306 -22.92 -0.42 13.75
C LEU A 306 -21.68 0.35 14.23
N ILE A 307 -20.52 0.03 13.67
CA ILE A 307 -19.28 0.77 14.01
C ILE A 307 -19.11 1.97 13.08
N GLU A 308 -18.52 3.04 13.60
CA GLU A 308 -18.52 4.33 12.92
C GLU A 308 -17.19 4.68 12.24
N ASN A 309 -17.28 5.42 11.13
CA ASN A 309 -16.19 6.25 10.62
C ASN A 309 -16.05 7.54 11.44
N THR A 310 -17.16 8.05 11.99
CA THR A 310 -17.21 9.35 12.67
C THR A 310 -16.27 9.41 13.86
N ASN A 311 -15.40 10.43 13.90
CA ASN A 311 -14.33 10.60 14.90
C ASN A 311 -13.27 9.47 14.94
N VAL A 312 -13.38 8.49 14.05
CA VAL A 312 -12.42 7.39 13.91
C VAL A 312 -11.55 7.62 12.68
N GLY A 313 -12.11 7.89 11.51
CA GLY A 313 -11.40 8.00 10.26
C GLY A 313 -12.36 7.86 9.07
N HIS A 314 -11.91 7.20 8.01
CA HIS A 314 -12.73 6.77 6.89
C HIS A 314 -12.60 5.26 6.65
N GLY A 315 -13.58 4.68 5.97
CA GLY A 315 -13.47 3.35 5.40
C GLY A 315 -12.88 3.42 3.99
N TRP A 316 -13.54 2.77 3.03
CA TRP A 316 -13.03 2.67 1.66
C TRP A 316 -13.08 4.01 0.89
N VAL A 317 -14.10 4.82 1.13
CA VAL A 317 -14.27 6.12 0.44
C VAL A 317 -13.58 7.24 1.22
N GLU A 318 -12.52 7.79 0.63
CA GLU A 318 -11.62 8.75 1.32
C GLU A 318 -11.83 10.21 0.89
N GLY A 319 -12.71 10.46 -0.07
CA GLY A 319 -12.90 11.78 -0.66
C GLY A 319 -14.13 11.87 -1.56
N GLY A 320 -14.31 13.03 -2.20
CA GLY A 320 -15.45 13.27 -3.08
C GLY A 320 -16.79 13.41 -2.36
N ALA A 321 -17.89 13.30 -3.13
CA ALA A 321 -19.23 13.69 -2.66
C ALA A 321 -19.83 12.76 -1.59
N LEU A 322 -19.37 11.50 -1.56
CA LEU A 322 -19.80 10.46 -0.64
C LEU A 322 -19.04 10.50 0.70
N TYR A 323 -17.99 11.32 0.81
CA TYR A 323 -17.18 11.47 2.01
C TYR A 323 -17.57 12.72 2.84
N PRO A 324 -17.61 12.66 4.18
CA PRO A 324 -17.45 11.47 5.00
C PRO A 324 -18.81 10.77 5.22
N ALA A 325 -18.79 9.44 5.18
CA ALA A 325 -19.88 8.62 5.69
C ALA A 325 -19.85 8.61 7.23
N HIS A 326 -21.02 8.49 7.87
CA HIS A 326 -21.08 8.20 9.30
C HIS A 326 -20.70 6.73 9.54
N GLU A 327 -21.36 5.84 8.79
CA GLU A 327 -21.11 4.40 8.71
C GLU A 327 -21.28 3.95 7.26
N GLU A 328 -20.61 2.88 6.84
CA GLU A 328 -20.73 2.33 5.49
C GLU A 328 -20.89 0.81 5.52
N ILE A 329 -21.63 0.25 4.56
CA ILE A 329 -21.89 -1.19 4.47
C ILE A 329 -20.60 -2.01 4.40
N TYR A 330 -19.57 -1.49 3.71
CA TYR A 330 -18.23 -2.05 3.66
C TYR A 330 -17.66 -2.28 5.07
N LEU A 331 -17.68 -1.25 5.91
CA LEU A 331 -17.12 -1.29 7.25
C LEU A 331 -17.91 -2.26 8.15
N GLN A 332 -19.23 -2.35 7.98
CA GLN A 332 -20.06 -3.28 8.75
C GLN A 332 -19.80 -4.72 8.35
N GLY A 333 -19.60 -4.99 7.06
CA GLY A 333 -19.18 -6.30 6.57
C GLY A 333 -17.85 -6.74 7.20
N LEU A 334 -16.88 -5.84 7.26
CA LEU A 334 -15.62 -6.07 7.97
C LEU A 334 -15.82 -6.29 9.47
N TRP A 335 -16.68 -5.52 10.13
CA TRP A 335 -16.89 -5.67 11.56
C TRP A 335 -17.51 -7.02 11.94
N VAL A 336 -18.52 -7.47 11.20
CA VAL A 336 -19.10 -8.81 11.39
C VAL A 336 -18.02 -9.90 11.20
N ALA A 337 -17.18 -9.78 10.16
CA ALA A 337 -16.09 -10.71 9.91
C ALA A 337 -15.02 -10.68 11.02
N ALA A 338 -14.65 -9.49 11.51
CA ALA A 338 -13.70 -9.31 12.61
C ALA A 338 -14.23 -9.92 13.91
N ALA A 339 -15.50 -9.68 14.24
CA ALA A 339 -16.14 -10.24 15.43
C ALA A 339 -16.23 -11.77 15.37
N ARG A 340 -16.51 -12.35 14.20
CA ARG A 340 -16.44 -13.81 13.98
C ARG A 340 -15.02 -14.35 14.16
N SER A 341 -14.02 -13.68 13.59
CA SER A 341 -12.61 -14.05 13.79
C SER A 341 -12.19 -13.96 15.27
N ILE A 342 -12.66 -12.97 16.03
CA ILE A 342 -12.37 -12.91 17.48
C ILE A 342 -13.04 -14.04 18.22
N ALA A 343 -14.27 -14.41 17.88
CA ALA A 343 -14.93 -15.54 18.51
C ALA A 343 -14.12 -16.84 18.35
N GLU A 344 -13.61 -17.08 17.14
CA GLU A 344 -12.73 -18.20 16.81
C GLU A 344 -11.40 -18.12 17.58
N LEU A 345 -10.67 -17.01 17.48
CA LEU A 345 -9.37 -16.83 18.12
C LEU A 345 -9.46 -16.87 19.65
N ALA A 346 -10.50 -16.29 20.24
CA ALA A 346 -10.75 -16.34 21.68
C ALA A 346 -11.01 -17.77 22.16
N THR A 347 -11.71 -18.58 21.36
CA THR A 347 -11.89 -20.01 21.64
C THR A 347 -10.54 -20.74 21.66
N ALA A 348 -9.69 -20.49 20.66
CA ALA A 348 -8.33 -21.04 20.65
C ALA A 348 -7.56 -20.59 21.91
N MET A 349 -7.67 -19.32 22.30
CA MET A 349 -7.00 -18.76 23.46
C MET A 349 -7.66 -19.10 24.82
N ASN A 350 -8.67 -19.96 24.85
CA ASN A 350 -9.43 -20.35 26.03
C ASN A 350 -10.13 -19.18 26.77
N ASP A 351 -10.51 -18.12 26.05
CA ASP A 351 -11.30 -17.00 26.54
C ASP A 351 -12.77 -17.14 26.07
N SER A 352 -13.51 -18.03 26.73
CA SER A 352 -14.90 -18.34 26.36
C SER A 352 -15.86 -17.17 26.52
N ALA A 353 -15.58 -16.25 27.44
CA ALA A 353 -16.39 -15.05 27.67
C ALA A 353 -16.26 -14.09 26.48
N LEU A 354 -15.03 -13.79 26.05
CA LEU A 354 -14.80 -12.97 24.86
C LEU A 354 -15.35 -13.66 23.61
N ALA A 355 -15.18 -14.98 23.49
CA ALA A 355 -15.67 -15.73 22.34
C ALA A 355 -17.19 -15.59 22.17
N THR A 356 -17.94 -15.77 23.26
CA THR A 356 -19.40 -15.61 23.28
C THR A 356 -19.81 -14.17 22.97
N ALA A 357 -19.20 -13.20 23.64
CA ALA A 357 -19.53 -11.78 23.45
C ALA A 357 -19.28 -11.30 22.01
N ALA A 358 -18.21 -11.79 21.37
CA ALA A 358 -17.87 -11.47 19.98
C ALA A 358 -18.81 -12.13 18.98
N ALA A 359 -19.20 -13.39 19.20
CA ALA A 359 -20.20 -14.07 18.37
C ALA A 359 -21.56 -13.34 18.41
N GLU A 360 -22.00 -12.90 19.60
CA GLU A 360 -23.21 -12.11 19.71
C GLU A 360 -23.09 -10.72 19.07
N ALA A 361 -21.92 -10.07 19.17
CA ALA A 361 -21.67 -8.80 18.51
C ALA A 361 -21.78 -8.93 16.98
N ALA A 362 -21.21 -9.99 16.40
CA ALA A 362 -21.32 -10.27 14.98
C ALA A 362 -22.79 -10.36 14.52
N GLU A 363 -23.63 -11.11 15.26
CA GLU A 363 -25.04 -11.27 14.87
C GLU A 363 -25.87 -10.01 15.12
N ARG A 364 -25.58 -9.24 16.18
CA ARG A 364 -26.21 -7.92 16.42
C ARG A 364 -25.91 -6.95 15.28
N THR A 365 -24.63 -6.81 14.90
CA THR A 365 -24.21 -5.93 13.80
C THR A 365 -24.78 -6.42 12.47
N ARG A 366 -24.73 -7.73 12.20
CA ARG A 366 -25.33 -8.28 10.97
C ARG A 366 -26.81 -7.91 10.86
N ALA A 367 -27.57 -8.09 11.94
CA ALA A 367 -28.98 -7.73 11.94
C ALA A 367 -29.20 -6.21 11.78
N ALA A 368 -28.34 -5.36 12.35
CA ALA A 368 -28.39 -3.91 12.16
C ALA A 368 -28.06 -3.49 10.72
N MET A 369 -27.02 -4.07 10.13
CA MET A 369 -26.60 -3.86 8.74
C MET A 369 -27.74 -4.21 7.77
N GLU A 370 -28.36 -5.36 7.97
CA GLU A 370 -29.50 -5.82 7.17
C GLU A 370 -30.73 -4.91 7.25
N ARG A 371 -30.95 -4.25 8.40
CA ARG A 371 -32.04 -3.29 8.56
C ARG A 371 -31.70 -1.92 7.96
N ALA A 372 -30.46 -1.49 8.04
CA ALA A 372 -30.04 -0.16 7.63
C ALA A 372 -29.85 -0.05 6.09
N TYR A 373 -29.20 -1.05 5.49
CA TYR A 373 -28.69 -0.91 4.13
C TYR A 373 -29.55 -1.59 3.06
N TRP A 374 -30.24 -2.69 3.36
CA TRP A 374 -31.03 -3.40 2.35
C TRP A 374 -32.16 -2.54 1.76
N ARG A 375 -32.32 -2.55 0.43
CA ARG A 375 -33.43 -1.92 -0.28
C ARG A 375 -34.25 -2.96 -1.01
N ALA A 376 -35.28 -3.48 -0.34
CA ALA A 376 -36.14 -4.53 -0.89
C ALA A 376 -36.86 -4.12 -2.19
N ASP A 377 -37.14 -2.83 -2.37
CA ASP A 377 -37.75 -2.27 -3.59
C ASP A 377 -36.78 -2.17 -4.77
N ARG A 378 -35.46 -2.14 -4.50
CA ARG A 378 -34.41 -2.02 -5.51
C ARG A 378 -33.60 -3.30 -5.73
N GLY A 379 -33.66 -4.24 -4.79
CA GLY A 379 -32.95 -5.52 -4.86
C GLY A 379 -31.45 -5.44 -4.58
N PHE A 380 -30.98 -4.38 -3.93
CA PHE A 380 -29.56 -4.21 -3.59
C PHE A 380 -29.36 -3.41 -2.29
N TYR A 381 -28.14 -3.38 -1.76
CA TYR A 381 -27.77 -2.65 -0.56
C TYR A 381 -27.30 -1.21 -0.82
N ALA A 382 -27.79 -0.28 -0.02
CA ALA A 382 -27.29 1.08 0.02
C ALA A 382 -25.87 1.19 0.57
N PHE A 383 -25.18 2.25 0.16
CA PHE A 383 -23.78 2.50 0.52
C PHE A 383 -23.54 2.83 2.00
N ALA A 384 -24.19 3.88 2.52
CA ALA A 384 -23.76 4.49 3.78
C ALA A 384 -24.88 5.20 4.55
N THR A 385 -24.64 5.50 5.82
CA THR A 385 -25.41 6.47 6.60
C THR A 385 -24.63 7.77 6.72
N ALA A 386 -25.32 8.86 7.07
CA ALA A 386 -24.69 10.17 7.24
C ALA A 386 -25.29 10.98 8.37
N LEU A 387 -24.42 11.71 9.07
CA LEU A 387 -24.80 12.75 10.00
C LEU A 387 -25.03 14.08 9.25
N PRO A 388 -25.93 14.94 9.75
CA PRO A 388 -26.13 16.25 9.15
C PRO A 388 -24.83 17.06 9.22
N ARG A 389 -24.44 17.65 8.08
CA ARG A 389 -23.23 18.47 8.01
C ARG A 389 -23.44 19.82 8.68
N SER A 390 -22.46 20.26 9.47
CA SER A 390 -22.43 21.58 10.09
C SER A 390 -22.17 22.71 9.09
N SER A 391 -21.59 22.40 7.92
CA SER A 391 -21.30 23.35 6.85
C SER A 391 -21.70 22.78 5.47
N ALA A 392 -21.95 23.69 4.52
CA ALA A 392 -22.26 23.29 3.15
C ALA A 392 -21.03 22.64 2.50
N ALA A 393 -21.18 21.41 1.99
CA ALA A 393 -20.11 20.73 1.29
C ALA A 393 -19.83 21.38 -0.07
N ILE A 394 -18.55 21.52 -0.41
CA ILE A 394 -18.08 22.14 -1.65
C ILE A 394 -17.52 21.04 -2.54
N ALA A 395 -18.01 20.96 -3.78
CA ALA A 395 -17.44 20.03 -4.75
C ALA A 395 -16.02 20.42 -5.13
N GLU A 396 -15.14 19.42 -5.18
CA GLU A 396 -13.76 19.53 -5.66
C GLU A 396 -13.69 20.13 -7.08
N SER A 397 -12.52 20.68 -7.43
CA SER A 397 -12.25 21.15 -8.79
C SER A 397 -12.25 20.00 -9.81
N GLY A 398 -12.32 20.34 -11.10
CA GLY A 398 -12.28 19.38 -12.20
C GLY A 398 -13.61 19.16 -12.94
N PRO A 399 -13.66 18.18 -13.85
CA PRO A 399 -14.83 17.93 -14.70
C PRO A 399 -16.12 17.70 -13.89
N ASN A 400 -17.26 18.05 -14.48
CA ASN A 400 -18.60 17.81 -13.88
C ASN A 400 -18.79 18.41 -12.47
N ARG A 401 -18.01 19.42 -12.08
CA ARG A 401 -18.09 20.04 -10.74
C ARG A 401 -19.50 20.51 -10.37
N GLY A 402 -20.24 21.11 -11.30
CA GLY A 402 -21.63 21.55 -11.06
C GLY A 402 -22.53 20.39 -10.63
N ARG A 403 -22.46 19.24 -11.32
CA ARG A 403 -23.23 18.04 -10.98
C ARG A 403 -22.83 17.47 -9.61
N ARG A 404 -21.52 17.40 -9.32
CA ARG A 404 -21.03 16.99 -7.99
C ARG A 404 -21.57 17.92 -6.90
N GLN A 405 -21.60 19.22 -7.17
CA GLN A 405 -22.14 20.20 -6.23
C GLN A 405 -23.65 20.03 -6.02
N ASP A 406 -24.41 19.72 -7.06
CA ASP A 406 -25.84 19.46 -6.96
C ASP A 406 -26.14 18.15 -6.21
N ARG A 407 -25.32 17.11 -6.39
CA ARG A 407 -25.44 15.89 -5.58
C ARG A 407 -25.12 16.15 -4.11
N LEU A 408 -24.07 16.93 -3.81
CA LEU A 408 -23.77 17.37 -2.43
C LEU A 408 -24.94 18.13 -1.79
N LYS A 409 -25.67 18.95 -2.54
CA LYS A 409 -26.89 19.62 -2.05
C LYS A 409 -28.02 18.61 -1.79
N ALA A 410 -28.21 17.65 -2.69
CA ALA A 410 -29.25 16.62 -2.54
C ALA A 410 -29.00 15.71 -1.32
N LEU A 411 -27.73 15.42 -1.01
CA LEU A 411 -27.33 14.62 0.14
C LEU A 411 -27.28 15.41 1.47
N ARG A 412 -27.50 16.72 1.47
CA ARG A 412 -27.30 17.58 2.65
C ARG A 412 -28.04 17.08 3.89
N ASP A 413 -29.30 16.69 3.71
CA ASP A 413 -30.20 16.29 4.79
C ASP A 413 -30.46 14.77 4.78
N ALA A 414 -29.80 14.04 3.87
CA ALA A 414 -29.91 12.59 3.80
C ALA A 414 -29.26 11.96 5.04
N ARG A 415 -30.00 11.06 5.70
CA ARG A 415 -29.45 10.19 6.77
C ARG A 415 -28.91 8.89 6.22
N LEU A 416 -29.32 8.55 5.01
CA LEU A 416 -29.06 7.30 4.35
C LEU A 416 -28.69 7.63 2.90
N ILE A 417 -27.49 7.22 2.53
CA ILE A 417 -26.86 7.44 1.25
C ILE A 417 -27.09 6.16 0.44
N ASP A 418 -28.10 6.19 -0.42
CA ASP A 418 -28.60 5.06 -1.20
C ASP A 418 -27.91 4.91 -2.57
N GLU A 419 -26.71 5.49 -2.69
CA GLU A 419 -25.86 5.32 -3.85
C GLU A 419 -25.60 3.84 -4.14
N ASP A 420 -25.67 3.55 -5.42
CA ASP A 420 -25.45 2.23 -5.99
C ASP A 420 -23.95 2.07 -6.27
N THR A 421 -23.30 1.22 -5.49
CA THR A 421 -21.84 1.07 -5.44
C THR A 421 -21.45 -0.41 -5.41
N VAL A 422 -20.21 -0.72 -5.75
CA VAL A 422 -19.67 -2.10 -5.65
C VAL A 422 -19.37 -2.53 -4.20
N LEU A 423 -19.43 -1.61 -3.24
CA LEU A 423 -18.96 -1.86 -1.86
C LEU A 423 -19.72 -2.94 -1.07
N PRO A 424 -21.00 -3.26 -1.36
CA PRO A 424 -21.64 -4.46 -0.83
C PRO A 424 -20.90 -5.76 -1.18
N ALA A 425 -20.03 -5.80 -2.21
CA ALA A 425 -19.22 -6.97 -2.52
C ALA A 425 -18.36 -7.45 -1.33
N VAL A 426 -17.97 -6.56 -0.40
CA VAL A 426 -17.17 -6.93 0.77
C VAL A 426 -17.94 -7.78 1.79
N PRO A 427 -19.14 -7.38 2.27
CA PRO A 427 -19.94 -8.27 3.09
C PRO A 427 -20.33 -9.57 2.38
N LEU A 428 -20.51 -9.56 1.06
CA LEU A 428 -20.73 -10.78 0.28
C LEU A 428 -19.51 -11.70 0.31
N TRP A 429 -18.30 -11.16 0.09
CA TRP A 429 -17.03 -11.88 0.14
C TRP A 429 -16.88 -12.60 1.48
N PHE A 430 -17.15 -11.92 2.60
CA PHE A 430 -17.02 -12.49 3.94
C PHE A 430 -18.24 -13.31 4.41
N GLY A 431 -19.27 -13.48 3.57
CA GLY A 431 -20.50 -14.19 3.95
C GLY A 431 -21.20 -13.55 5.15
N THR A 432 -21.19 -12.22 5.23
CA THR A 432 -21.80 -11.47 6.34
C THR A 432 -23.17 -10.90 5.99
N ALA A 433 -23.56 -10.90 4.72
CA ALA A 433 -24.94 -10.61 4.28
C ALA A 433 -25.87 -11.83 4.47
N GLN A 434 -27.19 -11.61 4.48
CA GLN A 434 -28.22 -12.66 4.43
C GLN A 434 -28.25 -13.33 3.04
N ASP A 435 -28.30 -14.66 3.01
CA ASP A 435 -28.16 -15.45 1.78
C ASP A 435 -29.15 -15.07 0.65
N ASP A 436 -30.42 -14.83 0.98
CA ASP A 436 -31.47 -14.49 0.00
C ASP A 436 -31.22 -13.12 -0.63
N ARG A 437 -30.75 -12.16 0.17
CA ARG A 437 -30.40 -10.80 -0.28
C ARG A 437 -29.04 -10.76 -0.97
N ALA A 438 -28.10 -11.60 -0.53
CA ALA A 438 -26.79 -11.75 -1.12
C ALA A 438 -26.88 -12.19 -2.58
N GLN A 439 -27.76 -13.14 -2.90
CA GLN A 439 -27.97 -13.54 -4.30
C GLN A 439 -28.50 -12.38 -5.15
N SER A 440 -29.49 -11.63 -4.65
CA SER A 440 -30.04 -10.47 -5.35
C SER A 440 -28.99 -9.37 -5.56
N GLU A 441 -28.14 -9.11 -4.57
CA GLU A 441 -27.02 -8.18 -4.68
C GLU A 441 -26.00 -8.65 -5.73
N LEU A 442 -25.65 -9.95 -5.74
CA LEU A 442 -24.73 -10.50 -6.74
C LEU A 442 -25.26 -10.36 -8.16
N ASP A 443 -26.56 -10.62 -8.37
CA ASP A 443 -27.22 -10.42 -9.67
C ASP A 443 -27.16 -8.95 -10.10
N HIS A 444 -27.31 -8.03 -9.14
CA HIS A 444 -27.21 -6.58 -9.37
C HIS A 444 -25.78 -6.14 -9.71
N LEU A 445 -24.77 -6.61 -8.96
CA LEU A 445 -23.35 -6.34 -9.24
C LEU A 445 -22.93 -6.89 -10.62
N GLY A 446 -23.46 -8.05 -11.02
CA GLY A 446 -23.25 -8.63 -12.35
C GLY A 446 -24.01 -7.94 -13.49
N SER A 447 -24.88 -6.97 -13.18
CA SER A 447 -25.64 -6.24 -14.19
C SER A 447 -24.77 -5.20 -14.91
N ALA A 448 -25.22 -4.75 -16.08
CA ALA A 448 -24.54 -3.71 -16.86
C ALA A 448 -24.45 -2.34 -16.14
N ALA A 449 -25.18 -2.18 -15.03
CA ALA A 449 -25.10 -1.00 -14.17
C ALA A 449 -23.72 -0.88 -13.51
N ILE A 450 -23.21 -2.00 -12.99
CA ILE A 450 -21.94 -2.09 -12.26
C ILE A 450 -20.86 -2.75 -13.14
N ALA A 451 -21.12 -3.94 -13.67
CA ALA A 451 -20.16 -4.72 -14.45
C ALA A 451 -19.89 -4.13 -15.85
N THR A 452 -18.64 -4.25 -16.30
CA THR A 452 -18.16 -3.77 -17.61
C THR A 452 -17.17 -4.72 -18.25
N ASP A 453 -16.77 -4.43 -19.50
CA ASP A 453 -15.73 -5.14 -20.22
C ASP A 453 -14.31 -4.96 -19.64
N TRP A 454 -14.10 -3.98 -18.74
CA TRP A 454 -12.83 -3.70 -18.08
C TRP A 454 -12.86 -3.94 -16.55
N GLY A 455 -13.93 -4.54 -16.03
CA GLY A 455 -14.13 -4.80 -14.60
C GLY A 455 -15.35 -4.07 -14.02
N ASP A 456 -15.47 -4.04 -12.70
CA ASP A 456 -16.62 -3.42 -12.03
C ASP A 456 -16.40 -1.93 -11.74
N ARG A 457 -17.44 -1.13 -11.95
CA ARG A 457 -17.43 0.28 -11.57
C ARG A 457 -17.57 0.41 -10.06
N LEU A 458 -16.86 1.36 -9.46
CA LEU A 458 -17.12 1.74 -8.07
C LEU A 458 -18.55 2.28 -7.86
N LEU A 459 -19.10 2.95 -8.87
CA LEU A 459 -20.44 3.52 -8.88
C LEU A 459 -21.20 3.08 -10.12
N SER A 460 -22.47 2.75 -9.96
CA SER A 460 -23.35 2.39 -11.07
C SER A 460 -23.43 3.51 -12.12
N ASN A 461 -23.56 3.13 -13.39
CA ASN A 461 -23.69 4.07 -14.51
C ASN A 461 -25.02 4.87 -14.50
N ASP A 462 -26.01 4.40 -13.75
CA ASP A 462 -27.31 5.06 -13.51
C ASP A 462 -27.23 6.06 -12.36
N THR A 463 -26.21 5.95 -11.51
CA THR A 463 -25.89 6.99 -10.53
C THR A 463 -25.50 8.25 -11.31
N ALA A 464 -26.12 9.39 -10.98
CA ALA A 464 -25.83 10.67 -11.64
C ALA A 464 -24.31 10.93 -11.66
N ARG A 465 -23.65 10.67 -12.81
CA ARG A 465 -22.19 10.52 -12.95
C ARG A 465 -21.40 11.50 -12.08
N MET A 466 -20.87 10.99 -10.96
CA MET A 466 -20.01 11.76 -10.05
C MET A 466 -18.52 11.66 -10.38
N SER A 467 -18.09 10.73 -11.25
CA SER A 467 -16.69 10.58 -11.61
C SER A 467 -16.25 11.63 -12.65
N GLY A 468 -15.57 12.66 -12.18
CA GLY A 468 -14.41 13.19 -12.91
C GLY A 468 -13.23 12.24 -12.70
N THR A 469 -12.36 12.15 -13.71
CA THR A 469 -11.11 11.38 -13.78
C THR A 469 -11.22 9.84 -13.79
N ARG A 470 -10.98 9.28 -14.99
CA ARG A 470 -10.26 8.00 -15.12
C ARG A 470 -8.88 8.22 -14.48
N HIS A 471 -8.49 7.40 -13.52
CA HIS A 471 -7.10 7.23 -13.16
C HIS A 471 -6.69 5.81 -13.48
#